data_AF-A0AAI8QDP4-F1
#
_entry.id   AF-A0AAI8QDP4-F1
#
_cell.length_a   1.000
_cell.length_b   1.000
_cell.length_c   1.000
_cell.angle_alpha   90.00
_cell.angle_beta   90.00
_cell.angle_gamma   90.00
#
_symmetry.space_group_name_H-M   'P 1'
#
loop_
_entity.id
_entity.type
_entity.pdbx_description
1 polymer ?
#
loop_
_entity_poly.entity_id
_entity_poly.type
_entity_poly.pdbx_seq_one_letter_code
_entity_poly.pdbx_strand_id
1 'polypeptide(L)'
;MAAPAHATYLPTGTLINQWRCPVCKNSWQTSAEPANSTDSQLSRSDHLRNNAGHCLTLEHATADDATRKQLRRMGDAWLSLAETQDWLDGATPALQHQSPNALE
;
A
#
# COMPACT_ATOMS: atom_id res chain seq x y z
N MET A 1 -19.12 -13.93 0.37
CA MET A 1 -17.85 -13.20 0.19
C MET A 1 -16.81 -14.20 -0.28
N ALA A 2 -16.36 -14.11 -1.54
CA ALA A 2 -15.37 -15.04 -2.09
C ALA A 2 -13.96 -14.50 -1.77
N ALA A 3 -13.11 -15.33 -1.16
CA ALA A 3 -11.72 -14.98 -0.89
C ALA A 3 -10.94 -14.80 -2.22
N PRO A 4 -9.94 -13.90 -2.27
CA PRO A 4 -9.10 -13.73 -3.45
C PRO A 4 -8.32 -15.03 -3.74
N ALA A 5 -8.13 -15.36 -5.01
CA ALA A 5 -7.64 -16.64 -5.53
C ALA A 5 -6.22 -17.09 -5.06
N HIS A 6 -5.56 -16.33 -4.19
CA HIS A 6 -4.20 -16.57 -3.71
C HIS A 6 -4.05 -16.54 -2.17
N ALA A 7 -5.15 -16.57 -1.42
CA ALA A 7 -5.10 -16.69 0.03
C ALA A 7 -4.68 -18.10 0.43
N THR A 8 -3.50 -18.25 1.06
CA THR A 8 -3.10 -19.51 1.69
C THR A 8 -3.48 -19.44 3.17
N TYR A 9 -4.39 -20.30 3.60
CA TYR A 9 -4.72 -20.46 5.02
C TYR A 9 -3.69 -21.39 5.66
N LEU A 10 -2.97 -20.89 6.66
CA LEU A 10 -2.16 -21.72 7.56
C LEU A 10 -3.03 -22.21 8.74
N PRO A 11 -2.77 -23.41 9.28
CA PRO A 11 -3.62 -24.06 10.30
C PRO A 11 -3.72 -23.27 11.62
N THR A 12 -2.88 -22.26 11.84
CA THR A 12 -2.87 -21.39 13.02
C THR A 12 -3.77 -20.15 12.93
N GLY A 13 -4.61 -20.01 11.90
CA GLY A 13 -5.63 -18.95 11.86
C GLY A 13 -5.13 -17.57 11.42
N THR A 14 -3.86 -17.42 11.08
CA THR A 14 -3.31 -16.19 10.49
C THR A 14 -3.58 -16.18 8.99
N LEU A 15 -4.45 -15.27 8.55
CA LEU A 15 -4.63 -14.99 7.13
C LEU A 15 -3.39 -14.23 6.63
N ILE A 16 -2.61 -14.84 5.73
CA ILE A 16 -1.51 -14.19 5.04
C ILE A 16 -1.92 -13.97 3.59
N ASN A 17 -2.12 -12.71 3.20
CA ASN A 17 -2.20 -12.38 1.78
C ASN A 17 -0.77 -12.16 1.27
N GLN A 18 -0.32 -13.00 0.33
CA GLN A 18 0.95 -12.81 -0.35
C GLN A 18 0.72 -12.20 -1.73
N TRP A 19 1.11 -10.94 -1.92
CA TRP A 19 1.06 -10.28 -3.22
C TRP A 19 2.46 -10.27 -3.84
N ARG A 20 2.61 -10.80 -5.06
CA ARG A 20 3.87 -10.77 -5.81
C ARG A 20 3.76 -9.81 -6.97
N CYS A 21 4.68 -8.86 -7.07
CA CYS A 21 4.76 -8.01 -8.25
C CYS A 21 5.48 -8.75 -9.38
N PRO A 22 4.84 -8.98 -10.55
CA PRO A 22 5.46 -9.68 -11.67
C PRO A 22 6.59 -8.88 -12.33
N VAL A 23 6.66 -7.57 -12.09
CA VAL A 23 7.64 -6.67 -12.71
C VAL A 23 8.90 -6.54 -11.85
N CYS A 24 8.75 -6.15 -10.57
CA CYS A 24 9.90 -5.94 -9.67
C CYS A 24 10.27 -7.16 -8.82
N LYS A 25 9.54 -8.29 -8.94
CA LYS A 25 9.74 -9.54 -8.19
C LYS A 25 9.62 -9.45 -6.66
N ASN A 26 9.29 -8.28 -6.11
CA ASN A 26 9.03 -8.14 -4.68
C ASN A 26 7.76 -8.88 -4.27
N SER A 27 7.76 -9.41 -3.04
CA SER A 27 6.62 -10.07 -2.42
C SER A 27 6.24 -9.39 -1.11
N TRP A 28 4.96 -9.11 -0.93
CA TRP A 28 4.38 -8.49 0.26
C TRP A 28 3.57 -9.51 1.03
N GLN A 29 3.74 -9.56 2.35
CA GLN A 29 2.93 -10.39 3.24
C GLN A 29 2.15 -9.45 4.16
N THR A 30 0.83 -9.62 4.23
CA THR A 30 0.03 -8.95 5.26
C THR A 30 -0.45 -10.01 6.24
N SER A 31 -0.03 -9.94 7.50
CA SER A 31 -0.64 -10.72 8.58
C SER A 31 -1.79 -9.93 9.21
N ALA A 32 -2.76 -10.66 9.77
CA ALA A 32 -3.89 -10.09 10.50
C ALA A 32 -3.64 -10.03 12.03
N GLU A 33 -2.39 -10.01 12.48
CA GLU A 33 -2.09 -9.89 13.92
C GLU A 33 -2.28 -8.44 14.40
N PRO A 34 -2.85 -8.21 15.59
CA PRO A 34 -2.81 -6.90 16.22
C PRO A 34 -1.35 -6.57 16.53
N ALA A 35 -0.85 -5.49 15.94
CA ALA A 35 0.53 -5.07 16.07
C ALA A 35 0.92 -4.95 17.56
N ASN A 36 1.83 -5.81 18.03
CA ASN A 36 2.48 -5.62 19.32
C ASN A 36 3.60 -4.58 19.14
N SER A 37 3.35 -3.41 19.68
CA SER A 37 4.18 -2.21 19.62
C SER A 37 5.51 -2.39 20.32
N THR A 38 6.58 -2.77 19.61
CA THR A 38 7.98 -2.39 19.91
C THR A 38 8.91 -2.94 18.82
N ASP A 39 8.81 -2.41 17.61
CA ASP A 39 9.97 -2.36 16.74
C ASP A 39 9.83 -1.10 15.89
N SER A 40 10.94 -0.56 15.43
CA SER A 40 11.04 0.49 14.41
C SER A 40 10.49 0.01 13.05
N GLN A 41 9.31 -0.59 13.04
CA GLN A 41 8.56 -0.91 11.84
C GLN A 41 8.07 0.39 11.24
N LEU A 42 8.56 0.67 10.03
CA LEU A 42 7.93 1.64 9.14
C LEU A 42 6.43 1.35 9.08
N SER A 43 5.63 2.41 9.12
CA SER A 43 4.18 2.24 9.03
C SER A 43 3.81 1.53 7.72
N ARG A 44 2.62 0.95 7.67
CA ARG A 44 2.16 0.29 6.44
C ARG A 44 2.14 1.24 5.25
N SER A 45 1.81 2.52 5.47
CA SER A 45 1.85 3.55 4.44
C SER A 45 3.27 3.92 4.01
N ASP A 46 4.25 3.92 4.93
CA ASP A 46 5.66 4.12 4.60
C ASP A 46 6.22 3.01 3.70
N HIS A 47 5.84 1.76 3.95
CA HIS A 47 6.20 0.64 3.06
C HIS A 47 5.64 0.82 1.64
N LEU A 48 4.40 1.30 1.52
CA LEU A 48 3.77 1.58 0.22
C LEU A 48 4.48 2.75 -0.49
N ARG A 49 4.88 3.80 0.24
CA ARG A 49 5.69 4.91 -0.31
C ARG A 49 7.06 4.46 -0.79
N ASN A 50 7.71 3.56 -0.06
CA ASN A 50 9.00 2.98 -0.46
C ASN A 50 8.87 2.24 -1.81
N ASN A 51 7.78 1.50 -2.01
CA ASN A 51 7.50 0.83 -3.29
C ASN A 51 7.30 1.79 -4.43
N ALA A 52 6.57 2.88 -4.20
CA ALA A 52 6.42 3.92 -5.19
C ALA A 52 7.80 4.47 -5.59
N GLY A 53 8.64 4.82 -4.61
CA GLY A 53 10.00 5.31 -4.84
C GLY A 53 10.84 4.34 -5.69
N HIS A 54 10.81 3.04 -5.38
CA HIS A 54 11.52 2.04 -6.20
C HIS A 54 11.00 1.94 -7.63
N CYS A 55 9.68 2.01 -7.84
CA CYS A 55 9.11 1.99 -9.19
C CYS A 55 9.56 3.21 -9.99
N LEU A 56 9.59 4.39 -9.37
CA LEU A 56 10.06 5.62 -10.00
C LEU A 56 11.57 5.58 -10.27
N THR A 57 12.39 5.02 -9.39
CA THR A 57 13.82 4.82 -9.67
C THR A 57 14.04 3.91 -10.88
N LEU A 58 13.30 2.81 -10.98
CA LEU A 58 13.36 1.91 -12.14
C LEU A 58 12.84 2.58 -13.42
N GLU A 59 11.81 3.42 -13.31
CA GLU A 59 11.28 4.22 -14.44
C GLU A 59 12.38 5.08 -15.05
N HIS A 60 13.17 5.77 -14.21
CA HIS A 60 14.28 6.62 -14.68
C HIS A 60 15.44 5.79 -15.25
N ALA A 61 15.63 4.56 -14.79
CA ALA A 61 16.72 3.69 -15.22
C ALA A 61 16.43 2.92 -16.52
N THR A 62 15.16 2.80 -16.94
CA THR A 62 14.81 2.00 -18.12
C THR A 62 14.84 2.79 -19.43
N ALA A 63 15.48 2.19 -20.44
CA ALA A 63 15.52 2.71 -21.80
C ALA A 63 14.22 2.41 -22.59
N ASP A 64 13.41 1.44 -22.15
CA ASP A 64 12.18 1.05 -22.83
C ASP A 64 10.99 1.92 -22.39
N ASP A 65 10.37 2.62 -23.33
CA ASP A 65 9.28 3.55 -23.07
C ASP A 65 8.00 2.85 -22.58
N ALA A 66 7.74 1.62 -23.01
CA ALA A 66 6.59 0.85 -22.53
C ALA A 66 6.77 0.49 -21.04
N THR A 67 7.94 -0.04 -20.68
CA THR A 67 8.33 -0.35 -19.31
C THR A 67 8.36 0.91 -18.44
N ARG A 68 8.82 2.05 -18.98
CA ARG A 68 8.80 3.34 -18.28
C ARG A 68 7.37 3.72 -17.87
N LYS A 69 6.43 3.67 -18.83
CA LYS A 69 5.01 3.97 -18.57
C LYS A 69 4.38 2.99 -17.56
N GLN A 70 4.73 1.71 -17.65
CA GLN A 70 4.28 0.69 -16.70
C GLN A 70 4.77 0.99 -15.27
N LEU A 71 6.06 1.27 -15.11
CA LEU A 71 6.67 1.57 -13.81
C LEU A 71 6.12 2.85 -13.21
N ARG A 72 5.89 3.88 -14.03
CA ARG A 72 5.24 5.12 -13.59
C ARG A 72 3.85 4.87 -13.01
N ARG A 73 2.99 4.17 -13.78
CA ARG A 73 1.62 3.82 -13.33
C ARG A 73 1.63 3.01 -12.04
N MET A 74 2.59 2.12 -11.90
CA MET A 74 2.74 1.31 -10.68
C MET A 74 3.19 2.17 -9.49
N GLY A 75 4.11 3.11 -9.71
CA GLY A 75 4.50 4.10 -8.70
C GLY A 75 3.32 4.95 -8.23
N ASP A 76 2.57 5.52 -9.17
CA ASP A 76 1.37 6.31 -8.87
C ASP A 76 0.32 5.49 -8.11
N ALA A 77 0.10 4.22 -8.48
CA ALA A 77 -0.80 3.31 -7.78
C ALA A 77 -0.36 3.05 -6.33
N TRP A 78 0.93 2.85 -6.09
CA TRP A 78 1.47 2.66 -4.74
C TRP A 78 1.32 3.91 -3.87
N LEU A 79 1.47 5.12 -4.43
CA LEU A 79 1.22 6.37 -3.71
C LEU A 79 -0.25 6.48 -3.29
N SER A 80 -1.18 6.21 -4.21
CA SER A 80 -2.62 6.23 -3.88
C SER A 80 -3.00 5.22 -2.80
N LEU A 81 -2.38 4.03 -2.82
CA LEU A 81 -2.52 3.04 -1.75
C LEU A 81 -1.97 3.55 -0.41
N ALA A 82 -0.83 4.24 -0.41
CA ALA A 82 -0.27 4.81 0.81
C ALA A 82 -1.16 5.90 1.41
N GLU A 83 -1.70 6.79 0.59
CA GLU A 83 -2.67 7.81 1.01
C GLU A 83 -3.94 7.18 1.60
N THR A 84 -4.46 6.14 0.96
CA THR A 84 -5.61 5.39 1.47
C THR A 84 -5.28 4.73 2.81
N GLN A 85 -4.07 4.20 2.97
CA GLN A 85 -3.63 3.60 4.22
C GLN A 85 -3.53 4.64 5.35
N ASP A 86 -2.99 5.84 5.07
CA ASP A 86 -2.97 6.93 6.06
C ASP A 86 -4.38 7.37 6.47
N TRP A 87 -5.33 7.37 5.53
CA TRP A 87 -6.73 7.66 5.85
C TRP A 87 -7.35 6.56 6.74
N LEU A 88 -7.10 5.29 6.42
CA LEU A 88 -7.58 4.15 7.22
C LEU A 88 -6.97 4.13 8.63
N ASP A 89 -5.71 4.51 8.76
CA ASP A 89 -4.98 4.56 10.03
C ASP A 89 -5.29 5.85 10.83
N GLY A 90 -6.12 6.75 10.27
CA GLY A 90 -6.49 8.02 10.90
C GLY A 90 -5.36 9.06 10.94
N ALA A 91 -4.26 8.82 10.24
CA ALA A 91 -3.14 9.76 10.11
C ALA A 91 -3.52 10.98 9.25
N THR A 92 -4.45 10.82 8.30
CA THR A 92 -5.05 11.93 7.56
C THR A 92 -6.46 12.19 8.09
N PRO A 93 -6.76 13.35 8.67
CA PRO A 93 -8.11 13.68 9.11
C PRO A 93 -9.05 13.72 7.91
N ALA A 94 -10.24 13.12 8.05
CA ALA A 94 -11.30 13.31 7.06
C ALA A 94 -11.56 14.82 6.92
N LEU A 95 -11.57 15.32 5.68
CA LEU A 95 -11.97 16.70 5.40
C LEU A 95 -13.31 16.93 6.10
N GLN A 96 -13.29 17.75 7.15
CA GLN A 96 -14.50 18.10 7.86
C GLN A 96 -15.38 18.83 6.83
N HIS A 97 -16.50 18.22 6.46
CA HIS A 97 -17.56 18.97 5.80
C HIS A 97 -17.89 20.12 6.76
N GLN A 98 -17.49 21.34 6.41
CA GLN A 98 -17.95 22.53 7.11
C GLN A 98 -19.46 22.55 6.93
N SER A 99 -20.18 22.14 7.99
CA SER A 99 -21.63 22.31 8.04
C SER A 99 -21.89 23.81 7.95
N PRO A 100 -22.70 24.30 6.98
CA PRO A 100 -22.92 25.74 6.79
C PRO A 100 -23.56 26.47 7.97
N ASN A 101 -23.96 25.79 9.04
CA ASN A 101 -24.75 26.34 10.14
C ASN A 101 -23.97 26.47 11.46
N ALA A 102 -22.70 26.88 11.42
CA ALA A 102 -21.88 27.11 12.62
C ALA A 102 -21.91 28.55 13.15
N LEU A 103 -22.82 29.40 12.66
CA LEU A 103 -23.06 30.74 13.21
C LEU A 103 -24.58 30.99 13.27
N GLU A 104 -25.10 30.91 14.50
CA GLU A 104 -26.42 31.36 15.03
C GLU A 104 -27.73 30.83 14.42
#